data_AF-A0A5N7MLT9-F1
#
_entry.id   AF-A0A5N7MLT9-F1
#
_cell.length_a   1.000
_cell.length_b   1.000
_cell.length_c   1.000
_cell.angle_alpha   90.00
_cell.angle_beta   90.00
_cell.angle_gamma   90.00
#
_symmetry.space_group_name_H-M   'P 1'
#
loop_
_entity.id
_entity.type
_entity.pdbx_description
1 polymer ?
#
loop_
_entity_poly.entity_id
_entity_poly.type
_entity_poly.pdbx_seq_one_letter_code
_entity_poly.pdbx_strand_id
1 'polypeptide(L)'
;MTTKTKQYNVQLDFRGEGYGSVFRPCAFRFGYLGDLSETRVNKLHAKARRCGFKFNHSRASWIKENVDDAKAEADKLIEAITEAGFTVTTNEFFTGWVSPTSGS
;
A
#
# COMPACT_ATOMS: atom_id res chain seq x y z
N MET A 1 27.22 -23.43 4.31
CA MET A 1 26.99 -22.13 3.64
C MET A 1 25.73 -21.52 4.25
N THR A 2 25.87 -20.54 5.15
CA THR A 2 24.74 -19.81 5.71
C THR A 2 24.33 -18.73 4.72
N THR A 3 23.30 -19.00 3.92
CA THR A 3 22.69 -18.03 3.01
C THR A 3 22.11 -16.91 3.88
N LYS A 4 22.84 -15.79 4.01
CA LYS A 4 22.31 -14.59 4.67
C LYS A 4 21.16 -14.07 3.82
N THR A 5 19.93 -14.40 4.20
CA THR A 5 18.73 -13.83 3.58
C THR A 5 18.71 -12.34 3.89
N LYS A 6 19.17 -11.52 2.93
CA LYS A 6 19.07 -10.06 3.03
C LYS A 6 17.58 -9.72 3.17
N GLN A 7 17.18 -9.21 4.32
CA GLN A 7 15.83 -8.66 4.53
C GLN A 7 15.78 -7.29 3.86
N TYR A 8 14.72 -7.04 3.11
CA TYR A 8 14.51 -5.79 2.40
C TYR A 8 13.29 -5.10 2.99
N ASN A 9 13.50 -3.90 3.51
CA ASN A 9 12.45 -3.07 4.07
C ASN A 9 11.77 -2.30 2.95
N VAL A 10 10.45 -2.42 2.85
CA VAL A 10 9.61 -1.65 1.93
C VAL A 10 8.77 -0.72 2.75
N GLN A 11 8.93 0.59 2.54
CA GLN A 11 8.06 1.58 3.14
C GLN A 11 6.77 1.70 2.33
N LEU A 12 5.63 1.68 3.02
CA LEU A 12 4.32 1.97 2.46
C LEU A 12 3.75 3.23 3.12
N ASP A 13 3.53 4.26 2.29
CA ASP A 13 2.84 5.48 2.71
C ASP A 13 1.39 5.39 2.28
N PHE A 14 0.47 5.39 3.26
CA PHE A 14 -0.97 5.23 3.01
C PHE A 14 -1.68 6.57 2.97
N ARG A 15 -2.64 6.69 2.04
CA ARG A 15 -3.56 7.83 2.02
C ARG A 15 -4.96 7.37 1.67
N GLY A 16 -5.90 7.60 2.60
CA GLY A 16 -7.32 7.61 2.28
C GLY A 16 -7.69 8.96 1.71
N GLU A 17 -8.34 9.00 0.55
CA GLU A 17 -8.94 10.24 0.03
C GLU A 17 -10.46 10.14 0.13
N GLY A 18 -11.10 11.14 0.72
CA GLY A 18 -12.55 11.24 0.80
C GLY A 18 -13.02 12.54 0.13
N TYR A 19 -13.63 12.43 -1.05
CA TYR A 19 -14.22 13.57 -1.78
C TYR A 19 -15.75 13.60 -1.66
N GLY A 20 -16.31 13.17 -0.52
CA GLY A 20 -17.77 13.05 -0.35
C GLY A 20 -18.42 11.88 -1.11
N SER A 21 -17.62 10.98 -1.68
CA SER A 21 -18.07 9.71 -2.26
C SER A 21 -18.21 8.65 -1.17
N VAL A 22 -19.20 7.76 -1.33
CA VAL A 22 -19.38 6.56 -0.48
C VAL A 22 -18.14 5.65 -0.55
N PHE A 23 -17.37 5.76 -1.64
CA PHE A 23 -16.18 4.97 -1.89
C PHE A 23 -14.91 5.78 -1.69
N ARG A 24 -14.01 5.30 -0.82
CA ARG A 24 -12.70 5.91 -0.58
C ARG A 24 -11.63 5.14 -1.36
N PRO A 25 -10.90 5.74 -2.31
CA PRO A 25 -9.76 5.05 -2.91
C PRO A 25 -8.69 4.76 -1.86
N CYS A 26 -8.09 3.56 -1.95
CA CYS A 26 -6.90 3.21 -1.18
C CYS A 26 -5.68 3.42 -2.07
N ALA A 27 -4.78 4.32 -1.66
CA ALA A 27 -3.56 4.62 -2.40
C ALA A 27 -2.33 4.38 -1.54
N PHE A 28 -1.28 3.83 -2.16
CA PHE A 28 0.03 3.71 -1.55
C PHE A 28 1.19 3.97 -2.51
N ARG A 29 2.35 4.26 -1.94
CA ARG A 29 3.63 4.30 -2.67
C ARG A 29 4.61 3.34 -2.02
N PHE A 30 5.44 2.72 -2.85
CA PHE A 30 6.64 2.09 -2.34
C PHE A 30 7.68 3.18 -2.08
N GLY A 31 8.39 3.09 -0.95
CA GLY A 31 9.53 3.95 -0.66
C GLY A 31 10.73 3.69 -1.59
N TYR A 32 11.94 3.95 -1.10
CA TYR A 32 13.15 3.74 -1.90
C TYR A 32 13.33 2.27 -2.31
N LEU A 33 13.36 2.01 -3.63
CA LEU A 33 13.53 0.67 -4.21
C LEU A 33 14.93 0.42 -4.79
N GLY A 34 15.86 1.39 -4.73
CA GLY A 34 17.13 1.33 -5.47
C GLY A 34 18.07 0.19 -5.05
N ASP A 35 17.87 -0.40 -3.87
CA ASP A 35 18.63 -1.56 -3.40
C ASP A 35 18.05 -2.91 -3.86
N LEU A 36 16.91 -2.90 -4.56
CA LEU A 36 16.26 -4.10 -5.09
C LEU A 36 16.70 -4.38 -6.52
N SER A 37 16.91 -5.65 -6.83
CA SER A 37 17.02 -6.09 -8.23
C SER A 37 15.70 -5.89 -8.95
N GLU A 38 15.76 -5.72 -10.27
CA GLU A 38 14.59 -5.59 -11.14
C GLU A 38 13.58 -6.72 -10.92
N THR A 39 14.05 -7.96 -10.75
CA THR A 39 13.19 -9.11 -10.42
C THR A 39 12.41 -8.92 -9.12
N ARG A 40 13.03 -8.34 -8.08
CA ARG A 40 12.34 -8.07 -6.81
C ARG A 40 11.35 -6.92 -6.93
N VAL A 41 11.67 -5.87 -7.70
CA VAL A 41 10.74 -4.78 -8.02
C VAL A 41 9.51 -5.32 -8.77
N ASN A 42 9.73 -6.15 -9.79
CA ASN A 42 8.66 -6.81 -10.54
C ASN A 42 7.80 -7.71 -9.65
N LYS A 43 8.40 -8.39 -8.66
CA LYS A 43 7.65 -9.18 -7.67
C LYS A 43 6.73 -8.33 -6.79
N LEU A 44 7.19 -7.16 -6.32
CA LEU A 44 6.37 -6.21 -5.57
C LEU A 44 5.19 -5.70 -6.42
N HIS A 45 5.47 -5.29 -7.65
CA HIS A 45 4.43 -4.85 -8.59
C HIS A 45 3.41 -5.94 -8.89
N ALA A 46 3.84 -7.20 -9.04
CA ALA A 46 2.95 -8.32 -9.25
C ALA A 46 2.04 -8.57 -8.04
N LYS A 47 2.55 -8.46 -6.82
CA LYS A 47 1.74 -8.59 -5.59
C LYS A 47 0.71 -7.47 -5.46
N ALA A 48 1.11 -6.22 -5.71
CA ALA A 48 0.19 -5.08 -5.72
C ALA A 48 -0.97 -5.28 -6.72
N ARG A 49 -0.66 -5.72 -7.95
CA ARG A 49 -1.67 -6.03 -8.97
C ARG A 49 -2.63 -7.15 -8.54
N ARG A 50 -2.12 -8.21 -7.89
CA ARG A 50 -2.95 -9.31 -7.37
C ARG A 50 -3.91 -8.85 -6.28
N CYS A 51 -3.53 -7.86 -5.48
CA CYS A 51 -4.41 -7.21 -4.50
C CYS A 51 -5.42 -6.23 -5.15
N GLY A 52 -5.40 -6.07 -6.48
CA GLY A 52 -6.32 -5.21 -7.22
C GLY A 52 -5.88 -3.75 -7.35
N PHE A 53 -4.65 -3.42 -6.95
CA PHE A 53 -4.11 -2.08 -7.13
C PHE A 53 -3.58 -1.89 -8.55
N LYS A 54 -3.82 -0.71 -9.12
CA LYS A 54 -3.30 -0.28 -10.41
C LYS A 54 -2.35 0.89 -10.22
N PHE A 55 -1.22 0.88 -10.92
CA PHE A 55 -0.31 2.01 -10.87
C PHE A 55 -0.89 3.18 -11.68
N ASN A 56 -1.05 4.32 -11.02
CA ASN A 56 -1.45 5.57 -11.62
C ASN A 56 -0.21 6.43 -11.88
N HIS A 57 0.11 6.65 -13.14
CA HIS A 57 1.31 7.39 -13.57
C HIS A 57 1.26 8.88 -13.23
N SER A 58 0.10 9.53 -13.31
CA SER A 58 0.01 10.97 -12.99
C SER A 58 0.20 11.24 -11.50
N ARG A 59 -0.21 10.30 -10.66
CA ARG A 59 -0.08 10.40 -9.20
C ARG A 59 1.14 9.66 -8.65
N ALA A 60 1.90 8.98 -9.50
CA ALA A 60 3.02 8.10 -9.14
C ALA A 60 2.69 7.18 -7.93
N SER A 61 1.49 6.59 -7.93
CA SER A 61 0.97 5.82 -6.79
C SER A 61 0.19 4.60 -7.25
N TRP A 62 0.19 3.55 -6.44
CA TRP A 62 -0.67 2.38 -6.61
C TRP A 62 -2.02 2.68 -5.99
N ILE A 63 -3.09 2.57 -6.76
CA ILE A 63 -4.44 2.97 -6.37
C ILE A 63 -5.40 1.80 -6.60
N LYS A 64 -6.20 1.50 -5.59
CA LYS A 64 -7.39 0.67 -5.70
C LYS A 64 -8.60 1.57 -5.53
N GLU A 65 -9.38 1.70 -6.60
CA GLU A 65 -10.62 2.47 -6.61
C GLU A 65 -11.75 1.63 -6.03
N ASN A 66 -12.80 2.29 -5.53
CA ASN A 66 -14.01 1.64 -4.98
C ASN A 66 -13.70 0.68 -3.83
N VAL A 67 -13.17 1.22 -2.73
CA VAL A 67 -12.88 0.45 -1.53
C VAL A 67 -13.84 0.84 -0.41
N ASP A 68 -14.48 -0.16 0.19
CA ASP A 68 -15.36 0.01 1.36
C ASP A 68 -14.52 0.26 2.62
N ASP A 69 -13.46 -0.53 2.81
CA ASP A 69 -12.52 -0.41 3.91
C ASP A 69 -11.06 -0.37 3.40
N ALA A 70 -10.50 0.85 3.35
CA ALA A 70 -9.14 1.07 2.90
C ALA A 70 -8.10 0.38 3.80
N LYS A 71 -8.39 0.18 5.09
CA LYS A 71 -7.49 -0.48 6.03
C LYS A 71 -7.43 -1.99 5.73
N ALA A 72 -8.58 -2.63 5.55
CA ALA A 72 -8.62 -4.04 5.19
C ALA A 72 -7.87 -4.34 3.87
N GLU A 73 -7.96 -3.44 2.89
CA GLU A 73 -7.20 -3.59 1.64
C GLU A 73 -5.70 -3.33 1.79
N ALA A 74 -5.31 -2.41 2.68
CA ALA A 74 -3.92 -2.20 3.05
C ALA A 74 -3.34 -3.44 3.76
N ASP A 75 -4.07 -4.05 4.70
CA ASP A 75 -3.63 -5.23 5.43
C ASP A 75 -3.41 -6.43 4.49
N LYS A 76 -4.33 -6.66 3.54
CA LYS A 76 -4.18 -7.69 2.48
C LYS A 76 -2.93 -7.48 1.63
N LEU A 77 -2.60 -6.22 1.32
CA LEU A 77 -1.40 -5.89 0.56
C LEU A 77 -0.13 -6.16 1.39
N ILE A 78 -0.12 -5.75 2.65
CA ILE A 78 1.00 -5.96 3.58
C ILE A 78 1.28 -7.46 3.73
N GLU A 79 0.24 -8.27 3.93
CA GLU A 79 0.34 -9.73 3.98
C GLU A 79 0.95 -10.29 2.69
N ALA A 80 0.40 -9.92 1.53
CA ALA A 80 0.86 -10.40 0.23
C ALA A 80 2.33 -10.05 -0.08
N ILE A 81 2.80 -8.88 0.37
CA ILE A 81 4.19 -8.43 0.26
C ILE A 81 5.09 -9.19 1.25
N THR A 82 4.60 -9.42 2.47
CA THR A 82 5.33 -10.17 3.51
C THR A 82 5.58 -11.62 3.08
N GLU A 83 4.56 -12.28 2.52
CA GLU A 83 4.68 -13.61 1.89
C GLU A 83 5.71 -13.65 0.75
N ALA A 84 5.92 -12.52 0.06
CA ALA A 84 6.93 -12.43 -0.99
C ALA A 84 8.37 -12.34 -0.44
N GLY A 85 8.54 -12.32 0.88
CA GLY A 85 9.84 -12.27 1.57
C GLY A 85 10.39 -10.86 1.71
N PHE A 86 9.51 -9.88 1.88
CA PHE A 86 9.85 -8.49 2.18
C PHE A 86 9.37 -8.14 3.58
N THR A 87 10.11 -7.26 4.26
CA THR A 87 9.66 -6.67 5.52
C THR A 87 8.98 -5.35 5.17
N VAL A 88 7.79 -5.11 5.72
CA VAL A 88 7.03 -3.88 5.44
C VAL A 88 7.13 -2.94 6.63
N THR A 89 7.40 -1.67 6.36
CA THR A 89 7.28 -0.59 7.33
C THR A 89 6.20 0.35 6.84
N THR A 90 5.22 0.65 7.67
CA THR A 90 4.11 1.53 7.31
C THR A 90 4.34 2.90 7.94
N ASN A 91 4.19 3.96 7.17
CA ASN A 91 4.04 5.30 7.72
C ASN A 91 2.55 5.63 7.61
N GLU A 92 1.82 5.39 8.71
CA GLU A 92 0.40 5.69 8.79
C GLU A 92 0.20 7.20 9.02
N PHE A 93 -0.06 7.95 7.95
CA PHE A 93 -0.80 9.21 8.06
C PHE A 93 -2.29 8.90 8.00
N PHE A 94 -2.83 8.36 9.10
CA PHE A 94 -4.27 8.24 9.30
C PHE A 94 -4.81 9.62 9.68
N THR A 95 -5.09 10.48 8.70
CA THR A 95 -5.83 11.72 8.97
C THR A 95 -7.29 11.35 9.22
N GLY A 96 -7.59 11.11 10.51
CA GLY A 96 -8.88 11.24 11.16
C GLY A 96 -10.13 10.84 10.36
N TRP A 97 -10.78 9.78 10.82
CA TRP A 97 -12.24 9.80 10.88
C TRP A 97 -12.68 11.04 11.68
N VAL A 98 -12.96 12.15 10.99
CA VAL A 98 -13.97 13.07 11.51
C VAL A 98 -15.29 12.39 11.22
N SER A 99 -15.82 11.68 12.22
CA SER A 99 -17.26 11.49 12.30
C SER A 99 -17.91 12.86 12.06
N PRO A 100 -18.94 12.99 11.22
CA PRO A 100 -19.77 14.17 11.31
C PRO A 100 -20.30 14.17 12.75
N THR A 101 -19.87 15.14 13.56
CA THR A 101 -20.58 15.48 14.77
C THR A 101 -21.98 15.83 14.31
N SER A 102 -22.91 14.89 14.47
CA SER A 102 -24.34 15.15 14.42
C SER A 102 -24.60 16.15 15.54
N GLY A 103 -24.53 17.43 15.21
CA GLY A 103 -25.03 18.49 16.07
C GLY A 103 -26.54 18.41 16.07
N SER A 104 -27.10 17.93 17.18
CA SER A 104 -28.47 18.16 17.62
C SER A 104 -28.48 18.21 19.15
#